data_AF-A0A3E0JVM8-F1
#
_entry.id   AF-A0A3E0JVM8-F1
#
_cell.length_a   1.000
_cell.length_b   1.000
_cell.length_c   1.000
_cell.angle_alpha   90.00
_cell.angle_beta   90.00
_cell.angle_gamma   90.00
#
_symmetry.space_group_name_H-M   'P 1'
#
loop_
_entity.id
_entity.type
_entity.pdbx_description
1 polymer ?
#
loop_
_entity_poly.entity_id
_entity_poly.type
_entity_poly.pdbx_seq_one_letter_code
_entity_poly.pdbx_strand_id
1 'polypeptide(L)'
;MLDEDATEYIAKLTENLHLLPSNDFTARMPSVLFQRFREDAPLAPINCLKPVKENYDFIILDLPPALSDQTINGLVASDFVVVMFETSKFCYNPKALSSTAEQKLLG
;
A
#
# COMPACT_ATOMS: atom_id res chain seq x y z
N MET A 1 2.11 0.67 13.43
CA MET A 1 2.58 -0.13 12.28
C MET A 1 4.11 -0.25 12.19
N LEU A 2 4.86 0.11 13.24
CA LEU A 2 6.30 -0.16 13.32
C LEU A 2 6.60 -1.54 13.89
N ASP A 3 5.59 -2.19 14.45
CA ASP A 3 5.71 -3.47 15.15
C ASP A 3 5.38 -4.67 14.26
N GLU A 4 5.32 -4.47 12.93
CA GLU A 4 5.06 -5.51 11.93
C GLU A 4 3.78 -6.34 12.16
N ASP A 5 2.84 -5.81 12.94
CA ASP A 5 1.53 -6.40 13.18
C ASP A 5 0.45 -5.31 13.13
N ALA A 6 -0.52 -5.49 12.24
CA ALA A 6 -1.63 -4.56 12.07
C ALA A 6 -2.78 -4.80 13.07
N THR A 7 -2.82 -5.95 13.73
CA THR A 7 -4.01 -6.47 14.46
C THR A 7 -4.55 -5.47 15.48
N GLU A 8 -3.69 -4.88 16.29
CA GLU A 8 -4.11 -3.95 17.37
C GLU A 8 -4.58 -2.59 16.86
N TYR A 9 -4.33 -2.27 15.59
CA TYR A 9 -4.62 -0.97 15.00
C TYR A 9 -5.90 -0.97 14.16
N ILE A 10 -6.59 -2.11 14.06
CA ILE A 10 -7.81 -2.25 13.26
C ILE A 10 -9.01 -1.73 14.05
N ALA A 11 -9.69 -0.72 13.50
CA ALA A 11 -10.94 -0.19 14.01
C ALA A 11 -12.14 -0.89 13.35
N LYS A 12 -13.06 -1.44 14.14
CA LYS A 12 -14.33 -1.99 13.65
C LYS A 12 -15.32 -0.86 13.37
N LEU A 13 -15.75 -0.71 12.11
CA LEU A 13 -16.78 0.27 11.72
C LEU A 13 -18.16 -0.39 11.67
N THR A 14 -18.26 -1.57 11.07
CA THR A 14 -19.46 -2.41 11.05
C THR A 14 -19.07 -3.88 11.26
N GLU A 15 -20.02 -4.82 11.19
CA GLU A 15 -19.70 -6.25 11.27
C GLU A 15 -18.79 -6.75 10.14
N ASN A 16 -18.92 -6.17 8.95
CA ASN A 16 -18.23 -6.62 7.74
C ASN A 16 -17.26 -5.58 7.18
N LEU A 17 -17.11 -4.43 7.85
CA LEU A 17 -16.21 -3.36 7.42
C LEU A 17 -15.35 -2.91 8.60
N HIS A 18 -14.06 -3.21 8.50
CA HIS A 18 -13.05 -2.74 9.42
C HIS A 18 -12.10 -1.78 8.69
N LEU A 19 -11.47 -0.89 9.43
CA LEU A 19 -10.59 0.14 8.91
C LEU A 19 -9.25 0.08 9.65
N LEU A 20 -8.16 0.01 8.91
CA LEU A 20 -6.82 0.32 9.42
C LEU A 20 -6.56 1.81 9.13
N PRO A 21 -6.69 2.71 10.12
CA PRO A 21 -6.62 4.14 9.86
C PRO A 21 -5.19 4.59 9.59
N SER A 22 -5.04 5.51 8.65
CA SER A 22 -3.80 6.26 8.43
C SER A 22 -3.77 7.51 9.32
N ASN A 23 -2.58 8.09 9.50
CA ASN A 23 -2.39 9.38 10.16
C ASN A 23 -1.28 10.18 9.48
N ASP A 24 -1.00 11.40 9.96
CA ASP A 24 0.02 12.27 9.38
C ASP A 24 1.43 11.66 9.41
N PHE A 25 1.71 10.74 10.33
CA PHE A 25 3.00 10.04 10.40
C PHE A 25 3.20 9.06 9.25
N THR A 26 2.14 8.63 8.55
CA THR A 26 2.25 7.78 7.37
C THR A 26 3.14 8.43 6.32
N ALA A 27 3.12 9.76 6.18
CA ALA A 27 4.02 10.51 5.27
C ALA A 27 5.52 10.28 5.57
N ARG A 28 5.88 9.97 6.82
CA ARG A 28 7.25 9.68 7.24
C ARG A 28 7.63 8.21 7.10
N MET A 29 6.65 7.34 6.85
CA MET A 29 6.82 5.89 6.80
C MET A 29 7.98 5.45 5.90
N PRO A 30 8.19 5.98 4.67
CA PRO A 30 9.32 5.56 3.84
C PRO A 30 10.68 5.73 4.53
N SER A 31 10.91 6.91 5.14
CA SER A 31 12.15 7.19 5.86
C SER A 31 12.35 6.28 7.06
N VAL A 32 11.27 5.96 7.79
CA VAL A 32 11.35 5.11 8.97
C VAL A 32 11.57 3.65 8.59
N LEU A 33 10.90 3.16 7.54
CA LEU A 33 11.08 1.82 7.01
C LEU A 33 12.51 1.62 6.50
N PHE A 34 13.06 2.57 5.74
CA PHE A 34 14.46 2.51 5.30
C PHE A 34 15.44 2.50 6.48
N GLN A 35 15.18 3.29 7.52
CA GLN A 35 16.00 3.32 8.73
C GLN A 35 15.93 2.03 9.57
N ARG A 36 14.84 1.27 9.48
CA ARG A 36 14.66 0.06 10.28
C ARG A 36 15.00 -1.22 9.52
N PHE A 37 14.63 -1.28 8.24
CA PHE A 37 14.68 -2.49 7.43
C PHE A 37 15.66 -2.40 6.25
N ARG A 38 16.23 -1.22 5.96
CA ARG A 38 17.17 -1.01 4.86
C ARG A 38 16.61 -1.53 3.53
N GLU A 39 17.23 -2.56 2.97
CA GLU A 39 16.86 -3.18 1.69
C GLU A 39 15.54 -3.95 1.79
N ASP A 40 15.16 -4.41 2.99
CA ASP A 40 13.90 -5.12 3.25
C ASP A 40 12.71 -4.17 3.49
N ALA A 41 12.93 -2.85 3.44
CA ALA A 41 11.88 -1.85 3.64
C ALA A 41 10.62 -2.07 2.76
N PRO A 42 10.72 -2.50 1.49
CA PRO A 42 9.55 -2.82 0.67
C PRO A 42 8.73 -4.03 1.15
N LEU A 43 9.31 -4.92 1.95
CA LEU A 43 8.63 -6.13 2.46
C LEU A 43 7.86 -5.89 3.76
N ALA A 44 8.21 -4.83 4.50
CA ALA A 44 7.58 -4.50 5.78
C ALA A 44 6.03 -4.39 5.71
N PRO A 45 5.41 -3.81 4.66
CA PRO A 45 3.96 -3.79 4.52
C PRO A 45 3.33 -5.19 4.41
N ILE A 46 3.97 -6.11 3.68
CA ILE A 46 3.51 -7.51 3.56
C ILE A 46 3.52 -8.18 4.92
N ASN A 47 4.64 -8.05 5.65
CA ASN A 47 4.79 -8.65 6.97
C ASN A 47 3.72 -8.13 7.93
N CYS A 48 3.42 -6.83 7.86
CA CYS A 48 2.43 -6.21 8.74
C CYS A 48 0.99 -6.69 8.51
N LEU A 49 0.62 -6.98 7.26
CA LEU A 49 -0.72 -7.47 6.93
C LEU A 49 -0.85 -8.99 7.10
N LYS A 50 0.27 -9.73 7.17
CA LYS A 50 0.28 -11.19 7.26
C LYS A 50 -0.57 -11.76 8.40
N PRO A 51 -0.54 -11.23 9.65
CA PRO A 51 -1.33 -11.78 10.77
C PRO A 51 -2.84 -11.68 10.55
N VAL A 52 -3.28 -10.74 9.71
CA VAL A 52 -4.71 -10.45 9.51
C VAL A 52 -5.22 -10.88 8.14
N LYS A 53 -4.35 -11.33 7.22
CA LYS A 53 -4.71 -11.65 5.83
C LYS A 53 -5.80 -12.72 5.73
N GLU A 54 -5.78 -13.73 6.60
CA GLU A 54 -6.76 -14.82 6.61
C GLU A 54 -8.13 -14.43 7.21
N ASN A 55 -8.21 -13.26 7.87
CA ASN A 55 -9.44 -12.81 8.54
C ASN A 55 -10.37 -12.01 7.62
N TYR A 56 -9.95 -11.72 6.38
CA TYR A 56 -10.70 -10.90 5.44
C TYR A 56 -10.73 -11.56 4.06
N ASP A 57 -11.91 -11.57 3.44
CA ASP A 57 -12.05 -11.99 2.04
C ASP A 57 -11.33 -11.01 1.10
N PHE A 58 -11.35 -9.71 1.44
CA PHE A 58 -10.73 -8.65 0.66
C PHE A 58 -10.06 -7.61 1.56
N ILE A 59 -8.87 -7.16 1.15
CA ILE A 59 -8.17 -6.00 1.71
C ILE A 59 -8.02 -4.98 0.59
N ILE A 60 -8.56 -3.78 0.80
CA ILE A 60 -8.45 -2.67 -0.16
C ILE A 60 -7.42 -1.67 0.38
N LEU A 61 -6.40 -1.40 -0.42
CA LEU A 61 -5.38 -0.39 -0.12
C LEU A 61 -5.68 0.87 -0.92
N ASP A 62 -5.99 1.96 -0.21
CA ASP A 62 -6.08 3.30 -0.81
C ASP A 62 -4.69 3.94 -0.83
N LEU A 63 -4.08 3.99 -2.01
CA LEU A 63 -2.72 4.47 -2.19
C LEU A 63 -2.73 5.96 -2.60
N PRO A 64 -1.78 6.76 -2.11
CA PRO A 64 -1.70 8.16 -2.49
C PRO A 64 -1.46 8.31 -4.00
N PRO A 65 -1.94 9.39 -4.63
CA PRO A 65 -1.91 9.57 -6.09
C PRO A 65 -0.49 9.76 -6.67
N ALA A 66 0.52 9.93 -5.83
CA ALA A 66 1.91 10.08 -6.23
C ALA A 66 2.60 8.71 -6.31
N LEU A 67 3.38 8.46 -7.36
CA LEU A 67 4.31 7.32 -7.44
C LEU A 67 5.50 7.56 -6.50
N SER A 68 5.24 7.40 -5.21
CA SER A 68 6.19 7.50 -4.12
C SER A 68 6.48 6.12 -3.52
N ASP A 69 7.45 6.03 -2.61
CA ASP A 69 7.76 4.80 -1.89
C ASP A 69 6.53 4.19 -1.18
N GLN A 70 5.56 5.01 -0.75
CA GLN A 70 4.30 4.52 -0.17
C GLN A 70 3.47 3.74 -1.19
N THR A 71 3.42 4.23 -2.42
CA THR A 71 2.71 3.58 -3.52
C THR A 71 3.44 2.31 -3.94
N ILE A 72 4.77 2.31 -3.98
CA ILE A 72 5.57 1.10 -4.23
C ILE A 72 5.30 0.05 -3.15
N ASN A 73 5.34 0.44 -1.88
CA ASN A 73 5.05 -0.43 -0.74
C ASN A 73 3.65 -1.04 -0.79
N GLY A 74 2.65 -0.24 -1.14
CA GLY A 74 1.29 -0.70 -1.36
C GLY A 74 1.18 -1.66 -2.54
N LEU A 75 1.84 -1.35 -3.65
CA LEU A 75 1.89 -2.24 -4.82
C LEU A 75 2.56 -3.57 -4.48
N VAL A 76 3.64 -3.59 -3.73
CA VAL A 76 4.34 -4.82 -3.29
C VAL A 76 3.43 -5.67 -2.39
N ALA A 77 2.60 -5.05 -1.55
CA ALA A 77 1.66 -5.76 -0.69
C ALA A 77 0.40 -6.29 -1.39
N SER A 78 0.04 -5.74 -2.55
CA SER A 78 -1.20 -6.09 -3.26
C SER A 78 -1.06 -7.31 -4.16
N ASP A 79 -2.07 -8.18 -4.16
CA ASP A 79 -2.19 -9.27 -5.15
C ASP A 79 -2.69 -8.75 -6.50
N PHE A 80 -3.65 -7.82 -6.50
CA PHE A 80 -4.23 -7.18 -7.69
C PHE A 80 -4.14 -5.66 -7.62
N VAL A 81 -4.07 -4.99 -8.77
CA VAL A 81 -3.98 -3.52 -8.85
C VAL A 81 -5.03 -3.01 -9.82
N VAL A 82 -5.84 -2.07 -9.36
CA VAL A 82 -6.83 -1.35 -10.19
C VAL A 82 -6.31 0.06 -10.40
N VAL A 83 -6.04 0.43 -11.65
CA VAL A 83 -5.59 1.78 -12.03
C VAL A 83 -6.79 2.59 -12.50
N MET A 84 -7.17 3.61 -11.71
CA MET A 84 -8.21 4.56 -12.09
C MET A 84 -7.59 5.77 -12.78
N PHE A 85 -8.14 6.20 -13.92
CA PHE A 85 -7.73 7.40 -14.62
C PHE A 85 -8.93 8.20 -15.15
N GLU A 86 -8.81 9.53 -15.16
CA GLU A 86 -9.80 10.41 -15.79
C GLU A 86 -9.53 10.50 -17.31
N THR A 87 -10.57 10.61 -18.13
CA THR A 87 -10.44 10.70 -19.59
C THR A 87 -10.22 12.12 -20.11
N SER A 88 -9.74 13.05 -19.26
CA SER A 88 -9.48 14.44 -19.66
C SER A 88 -8.10 14.60 -20.29
N LYS A 89 -7.91 15.72 -21.00
CA LYS A 89 -6.72 15.99 -21.80
C LYS A 89 -5.42 16.03 -20.98
N PHE A 90 -5.49 16.33 -19.69
CA PHE A 90 -4.33 16.36 -18.79
C PHE A 90 -3.96 14.99 -18.19
N CYS A 91 -4.84 13.99 -18.30
CA CYS A 91 -4.61 12.62 -17.81
C CYS A 91 -4.08 11.65 -18.88
N TYR A 92 -4.01 12.07 -20.15
CA TYR A 92 -3.61 11.22 -21.28
C TYR A 92 -2.13 10.80 -21.31
N ASN A 93 -1.25 11.39 -20.48
CA ASN A 93 0.18 11.05 -20.45
C ASN A 93 0.60 10.35 -19.14
N PRO A 94 0.19 9.10 -18.87
CA PRO A 94 0.50 8.37 -17.64
C PRO A 94 1.85 7.64 -17.73
N LYS A 95 2.88 8.23 -18.35
CA LYS A 95 4.20 7.59 -18.60
C LYS A 95 4.85 6.97 -17.36
N ALA A 96 4.49 7.42 -16.17
CA ALA A 96 5.02 6.90 -14.92
C ALA A 96 4.23 5.68 -14.38
N LEU A 97 2.93 5.55 -14.68
CA LEU A 97 2.11 4.42 -14.20
C LEU A 97 2.32 3.17 -15.05
N SER A 98 2.49 3.32 -16.37
CA SER A 98 2.70 2.19 -17.28
C SER A 98 4.00 1.43 -16.97
N SER A 99 5.10 2.15 -16.73
CA SER A 99 6.41 1.56 -16.45
C SER A 99 6.46 0.84 -15.10
N THR A 100 5.80 1.35 -14.07
CA THR A 100 5.75 0.70 -12.75
C THR A 100 4.85 -0.53 -12.73
N ALA A 101 3.72 -0.51 -13.45
CA ALA A 101 2.88 -1.70 -13.61
C ALA A 101 3.60 -2.82 -14.37
N GLU A 102 4.37 -2.47 -15.41
CA GLU A 102 5.20 -3.42 -16.17
C GLU A 102 6.28 -4.08 -15.30
N GLN A 103 6.93 -3.34 -14.40
CA GLN A 103 7.94 -3.91 -13.49
C GLN A 103 7.37 -4.95 -12.53
N LYS A 104 6.11 -4.80 -12.10
CA LYS A 104 5.44 -5.78 -11.23
C LYS A 104 4.99 -7.04 -12.00
N LEU A 105 4.75 -6.93 -13.30
CA LEU A 105 4.35 -8.07 -14.14
C LEU A 105 5.56 -8.90 -14.63
N LEU A 106 6.78 -8.37 -14.52
CA LEU A 106 8.02 -8.98 -15.01
C LEU A 106 8.90 -9.61 -13.91
N GLY A 107 8.47 -9.56 -12.64
CA GLY A 107 9.12 -10.23 -11.49
C GLY A 107 8.17 -11.23 -10.85
#